data_AF-A0AAD6A3V4-F1
#
_entry.id   AF-A0AAD6A3V4-F1
#
_cell.length_a   1.000
_cell.length_b   1.000
_cell.length_c   1.000
_cell.angle_alpha   90.00
_cell.angle_beta   90.00
_cell.angle_gamma   90.00
#
_symmetry.space_group_name_H-M   'P 1'
#
loop_
_entity.id
_entity.type
_entity.pdbx_description
1 polymer ?
#
loop_
_entity_poly.entity_id
_entity_poly.type
_entity_poly.pdbx_seq_one_letter_code
_entity_poly.pdbx_strand_id
1 'polypeptide(L)'
;MVLYLLFFPAKALLDECACLAEDAYKVIIEADQNASGFIQEHVDEPVDNQTTSPKDQGEPFDVKEKLVSYATMMMVIYSMLKLDFTMQEKIVRSLSLTTSLSELETYCQMWDLRPYVDDDMMRHAWKSLPR
;
A
#
# COMPACT_ATOMS: atom_id res chain seq x y z
N MET A 1 24.03 -10.73 17.27
CA MET A 1 23.26 -11.86 16.67
C MET A 1 21.76 -11.61 16.68
N VAL A 2 21.18 -11.05 17.75
CA VAL A 2 19.73 -10.77 17.85
C VAL A 2 19.23 -9.74 16.81
N LEU A 3 20.00 -8.66 16.52
CA LEU A 3 19.61 -7.70 15.48
C LEU A 3 19.57 -8.30 14.06
N TYR A 4 20.50 -9.20 13.72
CA TYR A 4 20.51 -9.86 12.41
C TYR A 4 19.30 -10.80 12.20
N LEU A 5 18.82 -11.43 13.27
CA LEU A 5 17.66 -12.31 13.23
C LEU A 5 16.33 -11.55 13.10
N LEU A 6 16.27 -10.29 13.53
CA LEU A 6 15.11 -9.40 13.30
C LEU A 6 15.19 -8.67 11.96
N PHE A 7 16.39 -8.42 11.46
CA PHE A 7 16.63 -7.70 10.20
C PHE A 7 16.19 -8.48 8.96
N PHE A 8 16.43 -9.80 8.91
CA PHE A 8 16.05 -10.63 7.77
C PHE A 8 14.52 -10.76 7.59
N PRO A 9 13.72 -11.03 8.64
CA PRO A 9 12.27 -10.99 8.57
C PRO A 9 11.73 -9.61 8.16
N ALA A 10 12.28 -8.53 8.69
CA ALA A 10 11.85 -7.17 8.36
C ALA A 10 12.07 -6.84 6.87
N LYS A 11 13.22 -7.26 6.31
CA LYS A 11 13.51 -7.07 4.88
C LYS A 11 12.56 -7.89 3.99
N ALA A 12 12.30 -9.14 4.35
CA ALA A 12 11.39 -10.01 3.61
C ALA A 12 9.96 -9.45 3.58
N LEU A 13 9.45 -9.02 4.73
CA LEU A 13 8.13 -8.37 4.83
C LEU A 13 8.05 -7.09 4.00
N LEU A 14 9.12 -6.27 4.01
CA LEU A 14 9.17 -5.06 3.19
C LEU A 14 9.13 -5.37 1.69
N ASP A 15 9.80 -6.44 1.26
CA ASP A 15 9.79 -6.88 -0.14
C ASP A 15 8.42 -7.42 -0.55
N GLU A 16 7.76 -8.19 0.32
CA GLU A 16 6.37 -8.62 0.09
C GLU A 16 5.41 -7.43 -0.01
N CYS A 17 5.55 -6.42 0.87
CA CYS A 17 4.78 -5.19 0.77
C CYS A 17 5.05 -4.42 -0.53
N ALA A 18 6.29 -4.44 -1.03
CA ALA A 18 6.64 -3.82 -2.30
C ALA A 18 5.90 -4.50 -3.47
N CYS A 19 5.96 -5.84 -3.54
CA CYS A 19 5.24 -6.62 -4.53
C CYS A 19 3.73 -6.33 -4.50
N LEU A 20 3.15 -6.31 -3.30
CA LEU A 20 1.72 -6.04 -3.13
C LEU A 20 1.33 -4.63 -3.60
N ALA A 21 2.16 -3.62 -3.32
CA ALA A 21 1.94 -2.25 -3.76
C ALA A 21 2.02 -2.13 -5.30
N GLU A 22 2.97 -2.83 -5.93
CA GLU A 22 3.08 -2.90 -7.39
C GLU A 22 1.86 -3.58 -8.03
N ASP A 23 1.41 -4.69 -7.45
CA ASP A 23 0.24 -5.40 -7.97
C ASP A 23 -1.04 -4.57 -7.81
N ALA A 24 -1.21 -3.88 -6.67
CA ALA A 24 -2.33 -2.96 -6.47
C ALA A 24 -2.35 -1.83 -7.54
N TYR A 25 -1.17 -1.33 -7.93
CA TYR A 25 -1.05 -0.33 -8.99
C TYR A 25 -1.43 -0.90 -10.37
N LYS A 26 -0.97 -2.11 -10.71
CA LYS A 26 -1.32 -2.77 -11.98
C LYS A 26 -2.83 -2.95 -12.12
N VAL A 27 -3.49 -3.43 -11.06
CA VAL A 27 -4.95 -3.67 -11.06
C VAL A 27 -5.72 -2.37 -11.34
N ILE A 28 -5.28 -1.23 -10.82
CA ILE A 28 -5.89 0.08 -11.13
C ILE A 28 -5.76 0.44 -12.60
N ILE A 29 -4.56 0.29 -13.17
CA ILE A 29 -4.29 0.62 -14.57
C ILE A 29 -5.13 -0.27 -15.49
N GLU A 30 -5.21 -1.57 -15.20
CA GLU A 30 -6.02 -2.52 -15.96
C GLU A 30 -7.52 -2.20 -15.86
N ALA A 31 -8.02 -1.87 -14.67
CA ALA A 31 -9.43 -1.49 -14.48
C ALA A 31 -9.79 -0.19 -15.23
N ASP A 32 -8.86 0.77 -15.31
CA ASP A 32 -9.04 2.02 -16.05
C ASP A 32 -9.10 1.78 -17.57
N GLN A 33 -8.21 0.93 -18.10
CA GLN A 33 -8.19 0.54 -19.50
C GLN A 33 -9.45 -0.23 -19.93
N ASN A 34 -9.93 -1.14 -19.07
CA ASN A 34 -11.16 -1.89 -19.34
C ASN A 34 -12.41 -1.00 -19.31
N ALA A 35 -12.45 0.02 -18.43
CA ALA A 35 -13.54 1.00 -18.40
C ALA A 35 -13.59 1.87 -19.68
N SER A 36 -12.42 2.16 -20.27
CA SER A 36 -12.32 2.91 -21.53
C SER A 36 -12.65 2.06 -22.77
N GLY A 37 -12.46 0.74 -22.71
CA GLY A 37 -12.74 -0.18 -23.82
C GLY A 37 -14.24 -0.41 -24.11
N PHE A 38 -15.12 -0.10 -23.14
CA PHE A 38 -16.57 -0.32 -23.29
C PHE A 38 -17.30 0.78 -24.09
N ILE A 39 -16.66 1.93 -24.36
CA ILE A 39 -17.32 3.06 -25.06
C ILE A 39 -17.14 2.99 -26.59
N GLN A 40 -16.33 2.07 -27.12
CA GLN A 40 -16.00 2.03 -28.55
C GLN A 40 -16.65 0.86 -29.30
N GLU A 41 -17.99 0.70 -29.22
CA GLU A 41 -18.70 -0.17 -30.18
C GLU A 41 -20.01 0.39 -30.76
N HIS A 42 -20.47 1.62 -30.49
CA HIS A 42 -21.79 2.04 -31.00
C HIS A 42 -21.81 3.44 -31.66
N VAL A 43 -21.35 3.52 -32.92
CA VAL A 43 -21.72 4.54 -33.93
C VAL A 43 -21.55 3.83 -35.29
N ASP A 44 -22.55 3.42 -36.08
CA ASP A 44 -23.79 4.08 -36.54
C ASP A 44 -24.85 3.02 -36.96
N GLU A 45 -26.11 3.17 -36.53
CA GLU A 45 -27.33 3.08 -37.39
C GLU A 45 -28.60 3.51 -36.61
N PRO A 46 -29.64 4.09 -37.27
CA PRO A 46 -30.65 4.90 -36.59
C PRO A 46 -31.91 4.15 -36.12
N VAL A 47 -32.28 4.43 -34.86
CA VAL A 47 -33.63 4.63 -34.27
C VAL A 47 -34.80 3.75 -34.75
N ASP A 48 -35.32 2.89 -33.86
CA ASP A 48 -36.76 2.87 -33.53
C ASP A 48 -37.11 2.13 -32.21
N ASN A 49 -37.78 2.85 -31.30
CA ASN A 49 -38.91 2.47 -30.42
C ASN A 49 -38.84 1.47 -29.24
N GLN A 50 -39.13 2.07 -28.06
CA GLN A 50 -39.95 1.60 -26.92
C GLN A 50 -39.32 0.88 -25.72
N THR A 51 -39.24 1.66 -24.63
CA THR A 51 -39.77 1.40 -23.27
C THR A 51 -39.48 0.07 -22.59
N THR A 52 -38.50 0.05 -21.67
CA THR A 52 -38.74 -0.20 -20.23
C THR A 52 -37.56 0.28 -19.37
N SER A 53 -37.87 0.96 -18.27
CA SER A 53 -36.98 1.39 -17.18
C SER A 53 -37.36 0.56 -15.93
N PRO A 54 -36.62 0.49 -14.78
CA PRO A 54 -35.41 1.22 -14.37
C PRO A 54 -34.31 0.37 -13.67
N LYS A 55 -33.17 1.01 -13.38
CA LYS A 55 -32.20 0.73 -12.29
C LYS A 55 -31.34 -0.55 -12.39
N ASP A 56 -30.10 -0.36 -12.85
CA ASP A 56 -28.93 -0.61 -12.00
C ASP A 56 -27.70 0.16 -12.57
N GLN A 57 -27.66 1.47 -12.34
CA GLN A 57 -26.54 2.34 -12.74
C GLN A 57 -26.02 3.12 -11.52
N GLY A 58 -26.00 2.49 -10.34
CA GLY A 58 -24.91 2.73 -9.40
C GLY A 58 -23.73 1.85 -9.82
N GLU A 59 -22.57 1.94 -9.18
CA GLU A 59 -21.60 0.80 -9.10
C GLU A 59 -20.43 0.62 -10.12
N PRO A 60 -20.07 1.50 -11.08
CA PRO A 60 -18.71 1.45 -11.66
C PRO A 60 -17.75 2.43 -10.99
N PHE A 61 -18.26 3.63 -10.69
CA PHE A 61 -17.45 4.75 -10.17
C PHE A 61 -17.00 4.51 -8.72
N ASP A 62 -17.91 4.02 -7.87
CA ASP A 62 -17.64 3.77 -6.45
C ASP A 62 -16.62 2.64 -6.23
N VAL A 63 -16.65 1.59 -7.05
CA VAL A 63 -15.68 0.47 -6.99
C VAL A 63 -14.29 0.95 -7.40
N LYS A 64 -14.19 1.77 -8.46
CA LYS A 64 -12.92 2.35 -8.91
C LYS A 64 -12.32 3.28 -7.87
N GLU A 65 -13.12 4.14 -7.26
CA GLU A 65 -12.67 5.05 -6.20
C GLU A 65 -12.13 4.28 -4.98
N LYS A 66 -12.84 3.21 -4.56
CA LYS A 66 -12.39 2.32 -3.49
C LYS A 66 -11.06 1.62 -3.83
N LEU A 67 -10.90 1.13 -5.06
CA LEU A 67 -9.67 0.48 -5.51
C LEU A 67 -8.48 1.45 -5.49
N VAL A 68 -8.68 2.68 -5.98
CA VAL A 68 -7.67 3.75 -5.96
C VAL A 68 -7.31 4.13 -4.52
N SER A 69 -8.30 4.27 -3.65
CA SER A 69 -8.09 4.52 -2.21
C SER A 69 -7.25 3.40 -1.57
N TYR A 70 -7.58 2.14 -1.85
CA TYR A 70 -6.86 0.99 -1.31
C TYR A 70 -5.40 0.93 -1.77
N ALA A 71 -5.13 1.10 -3.07
CA ALA A 71 -3.76 1.09 -3.55
C ALA A 71 -2.96 2.30 -3.05
N THR A 72 -3.60 3.47 -2.94
CA THR A 72 -2.97 4.66 -2.35
C THR A 72 -2.54 4.36 -0.92
N MET A 73 -3.42 3.73 -0.14
CA MET A 73 -3.13 3.31 1.24
C MET A 73 -1.97 2.31 1.29
N MET A 74 -1.95 1.29 0.43
CA MET A 74 -0.84 0.33 0.33
C MET A 74 0.48 1.01 -0.02
N MET A 75 0.48 1.96 -0.97
CA MET A 75 1.66 2.72 -1.36
C MET A 75 2.20 3.58 -0.22
N VAL A 76 1.32 4.22 0.55
CA VAL A 76 1.68 5.01 1.74
C VAL A 76 2.32 4.10 2.81
N ILE A 77 1.69 2.97 3.12
CA ILE A 77 2.21 1.99 4.09
C ILE A 77 3.58 1.46 3.65
N TYR A 78 3.72 1.06 2.38
CA TYR A 78 5.01 0.63 1.85
C TYR A 78 6.08 1.72 2.03
N SER A 79 5.75 2.97 1.72
CA SER A 79 6.68 4.10 1.83
C SER A 79 7.10 4.35 3.27
N MET A 80 6.17 4.27 4.22
CA MET A 80 6.42 4.38 5.66
C MET A 80 7.36 3.28 6.13
N LEU A 81 7.05 2.01 5.82
CA LEU A 81 7.87 0.86 6.19
C LEU A 81 9.27 0.91 5.55
N LYS A 82 9.38 1.37 4.31
CA LYS A 82 10.66 1.54 3.62
C LYS A 82 11.54 2.57 4.30
N LEU A 83 10.97 3.71 4.69
CA LEU A 83 11.70 4.77 5.35
C LEU A 83 12.17 4.32 6.75
N ASP A 84 11.28 3.66 7.49
CA ASP A 84 11.57 3.05 8.77
C ASP A 84 12.72 2.03 8.67
N PHE A 85 12.60 1.07 7.75
CA PHE A 85 13.65 0.09 7.50
C PHE A 85 14.99 0.72 7.10
N THR A 86 14.97 1.73 6.24
CA THR A 86 16.19 2.44 5.82
C THR A 86 16.88 3.12 7.00
N MET A 87 16.12 3.66 7.96
CA MET A 87 16.69 4.21 9.18
C MET A 87 17.29 3.10 10.06
N GLN A 88 16.59 1.97 10.26
CA GLN A 88 17.14 0.81 10.99
C GLN A 88 18.49 0.41 10.41
N GLU A 89 18.53 0.26 9.10
CA GLU A 89 19.70 -0.22 8.39
C GLU A 89 20.90 0.73 8.55
N LYS A 90 20.66 2.05 8.53
CA LYS A 90 21.71 3.05 8.79
C LYS A 90 22.24 2.97 10.22
N ILE A 91 21.35 2.82 11.21
CA ILE A 91 21.74 2.67 12.62
C ILE A 91 22.55 1.38 12.79
N VAL A 92 22.06 0.25 12.29
CA VAL A 92 22.77 -1.05 12.40
C VAL A 92 24.15 -0.99 11.77
N ARG A 93 24.31 -0.26 10.67
CA ARG A 93 25.62 -0.05 10.02
C ARG A 93 26.53 0.92 10.75
N SER A 94 25.99 1.89 11.51
CA SER A 94 26.79 2.84 12.28
C SER A 94 27.23 2.26 13.63
N LEU A 95 26.51 1.25 14.13
CA LEU A 95 26.93 0.49 15.31
C LEU A 95 28.26 -0.22 15.03
N SER A 96 29.20 -0.05 15.95
CA SER A 96 30.52 -0.68 15.90
C SER A 96 30.74 -1.53 17.14
N LEU A 97 31.82 -2.31 17.17
CA LEU A 97 32.23 -3.05 18.37
C LEU A 97 32.58 -2.13 19.56
N THR A 98 32.71 -0.82 19.33
CA THR A 98 33.00 0.18 20.36
C THR A 98 31.75 0.91 20.86
N THR A 99 30.57 0.67 20.28
CA THR A 99 29.34 1.30 20.75
C THR A 99 29.07 0.85 22.18
N SER A 100 28.89 1.81 23.08
CA SER A 100 28.60 1.53 24.48
C SER A 100 27.17 0.97 24.64
N LEU A 101 26.93 0.24 25.73
CA LEU A 101 25.60 -0.27 26.04
C LEU A 101 24.57 0.86 26.21
N SER A 102 24.98 2.00 26.78
CA SER A 102 24.12 3.16 26.99
C SER A 102 23.70 3.84 25.68
N GLU A 103 24.61 3.93 24.71
CA GLU A 103 24.28 4.42 23.36
C GLU A 103 23.32 3.47 22.66
N LEU A 104 23.55 2.15 22.76
CA LEU A 104 22.66 1.15 22.19
C LEU A 104 21.25 1.21 22.79
N GLU A 105 21.14 1.38 24.11
CA GLU A 105 19.86 1.53 24.81
C GLU A 105 19.12 2.81 24.36
N THR A 106 19.86 3.91 24.18
CA THR A 106 19.31 5.15 23.62
C THR A 106 18.76 4.93 22.21
N TYR A 107 19.49 4.21 21.36
CA TYR A 107 19.00 3.85 20.02
C TYR A 107 17.73 2.98 20.09
N CYS A 108 17.65 2.02 21.00
CA CYS A 108 16.43 1.21 21.21
C CYS A 108 15.24 2.09 21.62
N GLN A 109 15.42 3.03 22.54
CA GLN A 109 14.35 3.94 22.96
C GLN A 109 13.88 4.85 21.82
N MET A 110 14.81 5.40 21.03
CA MET A 110 14.45 6.18 19.84
C MET A 110 13.71 5.34 18.80
N TRP A 111 14.07 4.06 18.69
CA TRP A 111 13.45 3.11 17.78
C TRP A 111 11.99 2.83 18.15
N ASP A 112 11.67 2.71 19.44
CA ASP A 112 10.31 2.46 19.93
C ASP A 112 9.32 3.58 19.57
N LEU A 113 9.82 4.80 19.32
CA LEU A 113 9.01 5.93 18.89
C LEU A 113 8.45 5.77 17.46
N ARG A 114 9.00 4.83 16.66
CA ARG A 114 8.58 4.53 15.28
C ARG A 114 8.26 5.79 14.46
N PRO A 115 9.21 6.74 14.30
CA PRO A 115 8.92 8.10 13.85
C PRO A 115 8.37 8.21 12.42
N TYR A 116 8.46 7.15 11.62
CA TYR A 116 7.96 7.09 10.25
C TYR A 116 6.67 6.28 10.10
N VAL A 117 6.20 5.65 11.18
CA VAL A 117 5.00 4.82 11.17
C VAL A 117 3.82 5.59 11.76
N ASP A 118 2.88 5.97 10.92
CA ASP A 118 1.55 6.42 11.30
C ASP A 118 0.67 5.23 11.74
N ASP A 119 0.46 5.10 13.04
CA ASP A 119 -0.38 4.05 13.64
C ASP A 119 -1.87 4.16 13.27
N ASP A 120 -2.35 5.35 12.91
CA ASP A 120 -3.73 5.58 12.49
C ASP A 120 -3.93 5.06 11.07
N MET A 121 -2.97 5.30 10.18
CA MET A 121 -2.93 4.71 8.84
C MET A 121 -2.90 3.19 8.90
N MET A 122 -2.01 2.61 9.72
CA MET A 122 -1.90 1.16 9.89
C MET A 122 -3.20 0.55 10.43
N ARG A 123 -3.82 1.19 11.42
CA ARG A 123 -5.09 0.74 11.99
C ARG A 123 -6.25 0.87 11.00
N HIS A 124 -6.23 1.91 10.16
CA HIS A 124 -7.23 2.10 9.12
C HIS A 124 -7.11 1.00 8.06
N ALA A 125 -5.89 0.70 7.62
CA ALA A 125 -5.62 -0.40 6.69
C ALA A 125 -6.01 -1.77 7.26
N TRP A 126 -5.74 -2.01 8.54
CA TRP A 126 -6.16 -3.26 9.18
C TRP A 126 -7.69 -3.45 9.16
N LYS A 127 -8.45 -2.36 9.25
CA LYS A 127 -9.92 -2.39 9.20
C LYS A 127 -10.48 -2.53 7.79
N SER A 128 -9.70 -2.18 6.76
CA SER A 128 -10.12 -2.27 5.36
C SER A 128 -9.88 -3.65 4.73
N LEU A 129 -9.16 -4.55 5.43
CA LEU A 129 -8.98 -5.93 4.99
C LEU A 129 -10.32 -6.71 5.04
N PRO A 130 -10.67 -7.46 3.98
CA PRO A 130 -11.82 -8.37 4.03
C PRO A 130 -11.65 -9.40 5.14
N ARG A 131 -12.72 -9.70 5.89
CA ARG A 131 -12.77 -10.76 6.91
C ARG A 131 -13.22 -12.09 6.33
#